data_AF-B4FGJ0-F1
#
_entry.id   AF-B4FGJ0-F1
#
_cell.length_a   1.000
_cell.length_b   1.000
_cell.length_c   1.000
_cell.angle_alpha   90.00
_cell.angle_beta   90.00
_cell.angle_gamma   90.00
#
_symmetry.space_group_name_H-M   'P 1'
#
loop_
_entity.id
_entity.type
_entity.pdbx_description
1 polymer ?
#
loop_
_entity_poly.entity_id
_entity_poly.type
_entity_poly.pdbx_seq_one_letter_code
_entity_poly.pdbx_strand_id
1 'polypeptide(L)'
;MLVFPIVFFALRLNLDGLLFPTARHISGDNKRFTIITISLIAVIYLAAIFIPSIWDAFQFTGATAAVLIGFIFPAMIILRDPYGVSTKRDKVLAVTMIVLAVVSNCVALYSDAFNIFYRKQEA
;
A
#
# COMPACT_ATOMS: atom_id res chain seq x y z
N MET A 1 -20.06 -2.94 15.16
CA MET A 1 -18.81 -3.14 14.38
C MET A 1 -18.50 -1.87 13.60
N LEU A 2 -17.68 -0.97 14.16
CA LEU A 2 -17.35 0.35 13.55
C LEU A 2 -16.03 0.35 12.78
N VAL A 3 -15.33 -0.79 12.71
CA VAL A 3 -14.00 -0.90 12.09
C VAL A 3 -14.02 -0.48 10.62
N PHE A 4 -14.97 -1.02 9.84
CA PHE A 4 -15.06 -0.69 8.42
C PHE A 4 -15.32 0.81 8.17
N PRO A 5 -16.34 1.46 8.78
CA PRO A 5 -16.55 2.90 8.63
C PRO A 5 -15.34 3.76 9.03
N ILE A 6 -14.64 3.41 10.12
CA ILE A 6 -13.49 4.17 10.61
C ILE A 6 -12.31 4.09 9.63
N VAL A 7 -11.96 2.88 9.19
CA VAL A 7 -10.85 2.66 8.23
C VAL A 7 -11.19 3.26 6.87
N PHE A 8 -12.42 3.08 6.40
CA PHE A 8 -12.87 3.59 5.11
C PHE A 8 -12.89 5.13 5.09
N PHE A 9 -13.25 5.76 6.20
CA PHE A 9 -13.17 7.21 6.34
C PHE A 9 -11.72 7.71 6.22
N ALA A 10 -10.77 7.09 6.92
CA ALA A 10 -9.35 7.46 6.81
C ALA A 10 -8.80 7.25 5.39
N LEU A 11 -9.16 6.14 4.73
CA LEU A 11 -8.76 5.85 3.36
C LEU A 11 -9.28 6.92 2.39
N ARG A 12 -10.55 7.30 2.52
CA ARG A 12 -11.16 8.35 1.70
C ARG A 12 -10.44 9.70 1.87
N LEU A 13 -10.14 10.09 3.11
CA LEU A 13 -9.43 11.35 3.38
C LEU A 13 -8.03 11.37 2.76
N ASN A 14 -7.27 10.28 2.90
CA ASN A 14 -5.94 10.19 2.29
C ASN A 14 -6.01 10.20 0.76
N LEU A 15 -7.00 9.52 0.17
CA LEU A 15 -7.18 9.48 -1.28
C LEU A 15 -7.58 10.84 -1.86
N ASP A 16 -8.48 11.57 -1.18
CA ASP A 16 -8.86 12.92 -1.60
C ASP A 16 -7.68 13.90 -1.51
N GLY A 17 -6.90 13.85 -0.42
CA GLY A 17 -5.70 14.66 -0.29
C GLY A 17 -4.62 14.34 -1.34
N LEU A 18 -4.52 13.08 -1.77
CA LEU A 18 -3.60 12.65 -2.82
C LEU A 18 -4.05 13.10 -4.22
N LEU A 19 -5.33 12.97 -4.54
CA LEU A 19 -5.88 13.30 -5.86
C LEU A 19 -6.15 14.80 -6.03
N PHE A 20 -6.48 15.50 -4.95
CA PHE A 20 -6.87 16.91 -4.96
C PHE A 20 -6.12 17.72 -3.88
N PRO A 21 -4.79 17.85 -3.99
CA PRO A 21 -3.98 18.53 -2.96
C PRO A 21 -4.32 20.02 -2.75
N THR A 22 -5.01 20.65 -3.70
CA THR A 22 -5.39 22.07 -3.69
C THR A 22 -6.90 22.30 -3.52
N ALA A 23 -7.71 21.24 -3.39
CA ALA A 23 -9.16 21.39 -3.30
C ALA A 23 -9.63 21.80 -1.89
N ARG A 24 -10.73 22.56 -1.85
CA ARG A 24 -11.43 22.95 -0.62
C ARG A 24 -11.98 21.69 0.07
N HIS A 25 -12.06 21.74 1.40
CA HIS A 25 -12.52 20.64 2.26
C HIS A 25 -13.71 19.86 1.67
N ILE A 26 -13.60 18.53 1.63
CA ILE A 26 -14.58 17.58 1.07
C ILE A 26 -16.00 17.83 1.58
N SER A 27 -16.14 18.36 2.79
CA SER A 27 -17.42 18.67 3.43
C SER A 27 -18.30 19.66 2.65
N GLY A 28 -17.75 20.39 1.68
CA GLY A 28 -18.50 21.35 0.84
C GLY A 28 -18.97 20.81 -0.51
N ASP A 29 -18.44 19.69 -1.00
CA ASP A 29 -18.70 19.19 -2.36
C ASP A 29 -19.25 17.75 -2.34
N ASN A 30 -20.58 17.64 -2.20
CA ASN A 30 -21.29 16.36 -2.17
C ASN A 30 -21.04 15.50 -3.41
N LYS A 31 -20.73 16.10 -4.56
CA LYS A 31 -20.47 15.35 -5.80
C LYS A 31 -19.14 14.63 -5.71
N ARG A 32 -18.07 15.31 -5.27
CA ARG A 32 -16.74 14.69 -5.08
C ARG A 32 -16.77 13.59 -4.03
N PHE A 33 -17.41 13.85 -2.90
CA PHE A 33 -17.58 12.86 -1.84
C PHE A 33 -18.26 11.57 -2.36
N THR A 34 -19.32 11.74 -3.15
CA THR A 34 -20.08 10.61 -3.70
C THR A 34 -19.25 9.83 -4.72
N ILE A 35 -18.57 10.52 -5.64
CA ILE A 35 -17.72 9.89 -6.66
C ILE A 35 -16.59 9.06 -6.01
N ILE A 36 -15.85 9.64 -5.07
CA ILE A 36 -14.74 8.94 -4.39
C ILE A 36 -15.28 7.74 -3.59
N THR A 37 -16.45 7.88 -2.97
CA THR A 37 -17.05 6.78 -2.21
C THR A 37 -17.49 5.64 -3.13
N ILE A 38 -18.21 5.94 -4.21
CA ILE A 38 -18.69 4.95 -5.15
C ILE A 38 -17.50 4.25 -5.82
N SER A 39 -16.48 5.00 -6.24
CA SER A 39 -15.29 4.41 -6.87
C SER A 39 -14.55 3.48 -5.91
N LEU A 40 -14.34 3.90 -4.66
CA LEU A 40 -13.62 3.11 -3.66
C LEU A 40 -14.41 1.85 -3.27
N ILE A 41 -15.73 1.94 -3.12
CA ILE A 41 -16.59 0.76 -2.89
C ILE A 41 -16.56 -0.18 -4.10
N ALA A 42 -16.66 0.36 -5.32
CA ALA A 42 -16.63 -0.44 -6.54
C ALA A 42 -15.31 -1.22 -6.68
N VAL A 43 -14.17 -0.58 -6.38
CA VAL A 43 -12.86 -1.25 -6.39
C VAL A 43 -12.78 -2.37 -5.35
N ILE A 44 -13.23 -2.13 -4.11
CA ILE A 44 -13.26 -3.17 -3.06
C ILE A 44 -14.18 -4.33 -3.47
N TYR A 45 -15.34 -4.02 -4.04
CA TYR A 45 -16.30 -5.03 -4.50
C TYR A 45 -15.74 -5.88 -5.63
N LEU A 46 -15.09 -5.27 -6.62
CA LEU A 46 -14.41 -5.99 -7.69
C LEU A 46 -13.29 -6.87 -7.15
N ALA A 47 -12.45 -6.35 -6.24
CA ALA A 47 -11.40 -7.13 -5.60
C ALA A 47 -11.97 -8.34 -4.85
N ALA A 48 -13.09 -8.19 -4.16
CA ALA A 48 -13.77 -9.28 -3.46
C ALA A 48 -14.34 -10.36 -4.40
N ILE A 49 -14.71 -10.01 -5.63
CA ILE A 49 -15.14 -10.98 -6.65
C ILE A 49 -13.96 -11.78 -7.19
N PHE A 50 -12.82 -11.13 -7.44
CA PHE A 50 -11.66 -11.77 -8.06
C PHE A 50 -10.78 -12.56 -7.09
N ILE A 51 -10.78 -12.20 -5.80
CA ILE A 51 -9.92 -12.80 -4.79
C ILE A 51 -10.77 -13.73 -3.90
N PRO A 52 -10.72 -15.06 -4.12
CA PRO A 52 -11.55 -16.01 -3.39
C PRO A 52 -11.10 -16.22 -1.94
N SER A 53 -9.88 -15.81 -1.58
CA SER A 53 -9.30 -16.01 -0.25
C SER A 53 -8.76 -14.70 0.33
N ILE A 54 -9.22 -14.35 1.53
CA ILE A 54 -8.72 -13.17 2.26
C ILE A 54 -7.23 -13.28 2.62
N TRP A 55 -6.71 -14.50 2.79
CA TRP A 55 -5.31 -14.73 3.09
C TRP A 55 -4.40 -14.26 1.96
N ASP A 56 -4.80 -14.48 0.71
CA ASP A 56 -4.02 -14.06 -0.46
C ASP A 56 -3.94 -12.52 -0.51
N ALA A 57 -5.04 -11.83 -0.20
CA ALA A 57 -5.06 -10.36 -0.14
C ALA A 57 -4.16 -9.83 0.98
N PHE A 58 -4.15 -10.47 2.16
CA PHE A 58 -3.31 -10.06 3.29
C PHE A 58 -1.84 -10.34 3.05
N GLN A 59 -1.48 -11.48 2.45
CA GLN A 59 -0.10 -11.80 2.11
C GLN A 59 0.44 -10.82 1.06
N PHE A 60 -0.30 -10.59 -0.02
CA PHE A 60 0.09 -9.63 -1.05
C PHE A 60 0.24 -8.20 -0.52
N THR A 61 -0.74 -7.73 0.26
CA THR A 61 -0.71 -6.39 0.86
C THR A 61 0.40 -6.27 1.91
N GLY A 62 0.59 -7.31 2.72
CA GLY A 62 1.64 -7.37 3.73
C GLY A 62 3.04 -7.37 3.11
N ALA A 63 3.25 -8.17 2.07
CA ALA A 63 4.51 -8.19 1.32
C ALA A 63 4.79 -6.79 0.75
N THR A 64 3.84 -6.17 0.07
CA THR A 64 4.08 -4.87 -0.59
C THR A 64 4.10 -3.69 0.38
N ALA A 65 2.99 -3.41 1.06
CA ALA A 65 2.80 -2.19 1.84
C ALA A 65 3.64 -2.18 3.12
N ALA A 66 3.73 -3.31 3.84
CA ALA A 66 4.48 -3.36 5.08
C ALA A 66 5.99 -3.23 4.83
N VAL A 67 6.51 -3.82 3.74
CA VAL A 67 7.93 -3.68 3.40
C VAL A 67 8.25 -2.26 2.94
N LEU A 68 7.36 -1.64 2.18
CA LEU A 68 7.55 -0.27 1.71
C LEU A 68 7.59 0.72 2.89
N ILE A 69 6.65 0.63 3.83
CA ILE A 69 6.58 1.51 5.00
C ILE A 69 7.67 1.17 6.04
N GLY A 70 7.92 -0.13 6.27
CA GLY A 70 8.79 -0.59 7.35
C GLY A 70 10.28 -0.57 7.02
N PHE A 71 10.65 -0.74 5.75
CA PHE A 71 12.06 -0.89 5.37
C PHE A 71 12.52 0.13 4.32
N ILE A 72 11.78 0.26 3.22
CA ILE A 72 12.20 1.10 2.09
C ILE A 72 12.09 2.59 2.45
N PHE A 73 10.96 3.01 3.03
CA PHE A 73 10.71 4.41 3.34
C PHE A 73 11.72 5.00 4.36
N PRO A 74 12.04 4.33 5.49
CA PRO A 74 13.08 4.81 6.40
C PRO A 74 14.46 4.88 5.75
N ALA A 75 14.83 3.88 4.95
CA ALA A 75 16.09 3.88 4.22
C ALA A 75 16.18 5.05 3.22
N MET A 76 15.08 5.35 2.54
CA MET A 76 14.99 6.51 1.64
C MET A 76 15.12 7.85 2.38
N ILE A 77 14.60 7.97 3.60
CA ILE A 77 14.77 9.16 4.43
C ILE A 77 16.25 9.36 4.77
N ILE A 78 16.97 8.30 5.15
CA ILE A 78 18.42 8.34 5.45
C ILE A 78 19.21 8.78 4.21
N LEU A 79 18.81 8.34 3.01
CA LEU A 79 19.49 8.72 1.77
C LEU A 79 19.22 10.15 1.32
N ARG A 80 18.00 10.65 1.53
CA ARG A 80 17.60 12.02 1.16
C ARG A 80 18.17 13.09 2.09
N ASP A 81 18.80 12.68 3.18
CA ASP A 81 19.37 13.50 4.26
C ASP A 81 19.69 14.97 3.87
N PRO A 82 18.74 15.89 4.08
CA PRO A 82 18.89 17.30 3.72
C PRO A 82 19.75 18.06 4.73
N TYR A 83 19.97 17.51 5.93
CA TYR A 83 20.70 18.15 7.03
C TYR A 83 22.15 17.64 7.16
N GLY A 84 22.53 16.62 6.38
CA GLY A 84 23.90 16.09 6.35
C GLY A 84 24.30 15.30 7.61
N VAL A 85 23.34 14.81 8.39
CA VAL A 85 23.56 14.07 9.64
C VAL A 85 24.02 12.63 9.37
N SER A 86 23.70 12.07 8.20
CA SER A 86 23.94 10.68 7.83
C SER A 86 25.38 10.42 7.40
N THR A 87 26.03 9.47 8.08
CA THR A 87 27.40 9.09 7.74
C THR A 87 27.46 8.23 6.47
N LYS A 88 28.64 8.11 5.85
CA LYS A 88 28.82 7.23 4.67
C LYS A 88 28.43 5.78 4.95
N ARG A 89 28.59 5.30 6.19
CA ARG A 89 28.20 3.93 6.59
C ARG A 89 26.68 3.78 6.61
N ASP A 90 25.97 4.77 7.15
CA ASP A 90 24.51 4.75 7.21
C ASP A 90 23.88 4.75 5.82
N LYS A 91 24.48 5.49 4.87
CA LYS A 91 24.05 5.48 3.47
C LYS A 91 24.26 4.11 2.81
N VAL A 92 25.40 3.46 3.06
CA VAL A 92 25.65 2.10 2.56
C VAL A 92 24.63 1.12 3.15
N LEU A 93 24.38 1.20 4.46
CA LEU A 93 23.38 0.36 5.13
C LEU A 93 21.97 0.58 4.55
N ALA A 94 21.56 1.83 4.35
CA ALA A 94 20.28 2.17 3.74
C ALA A 94 20.13 1.59 2.32
N VAL A 95 21.15 1.71 1.48
CA VAL A 95 21.15 1.09 0.14
C VAL A 95 21.02 -0.43 0.24
N THR A 96 21.81 -1.07 1.10
CA THR A 96 21.72 -2.53 1.28
C THR A 96 20.35 -2.98 1.77
N MET A 97 19.72 -2.21 2.67
CA MET A 97 18.38 -2.47 3.18
C MET A 97 17.33 -2.39 2.07
N ILE A 98 17.40 -1.39 1.19
CA ILE A 98 16.51 -1.28 0.04
C ILE A 98 16.68 -2.48 -0.90
N VAL A 99 17.92 -2.84 -1.22
CA VAL A 99 18.21 -4.00 -2.11
C VAL A 99 17.63 -5.29 -1.53
N LEU A 100 17.89 -5.57 -0.25
CA LEU A 100 17.36 -6.76 0.43
C LEU A 100 15.83 -6.74 0.49
N ALA A 101 15.23 -5.59 0.78
CA ALA A 101 13.78 -5.44 0.85
C ALA A 101 13.12 -5.73 -0.51
N VAL A 102 13.69 -5.20 -1.61
CA VAL A 102 13.17 -5.41 -2.96
C VAL A 102 13.32 -6.87 -3.37
N VAL A 103 14.49 -7.48 -3.19
CA VAL A 103 14.73 -8.89 -3.53
C VAL A 103 13.78 -9.81 -2.76
N SER A 104 13.65 -9.59 -1.44
CA SER A 104 12.73 -10.34 -0.59
C SER A 104 11.27 -10.18 -1.05
N ASN A 105 10.86 -8.95 -1.41
CA ASN A 105 9.52 -8.71 -1.96
C ASN A 105 9.26 -9.47 -3.26
N CYS A 106 10.23 -9.45 -4.19
CA CYS A 106 10.09 -10.16 -5.46
C CYS A 106 9.91 -11.66 -5.23
N VAL A 107 10.66 -12.25 -4.30
CA VAL A 107 10.53 -13.68 -3.95
C VAL A 107 9.17 -13.97 -3.31
N ALA A 108 8.73 -13.13 -2.35
CA ALA A 108 7.44 -13.29 -1.70
C ALA A 108 6.27 -13.19 -2.70
N LEU A 109 6.28 -12.15 -3.53
CA LEU A 109 5.27 -11.94 -4.57
C LEU A 109 5.23 -13.07 -5.59
N TYR A 110 6.40 -13.57 -6.00
CA TYR A 110 6.48 -14.71 -6.92
C TYR A 110 5.89 -15.97 -6.29
N SER A 111 6.21 -16.26 -5.03
CA SER A 111 5.69 -17.39 -4.28
C SER A 111 4.17 -17.30 -4.10
N ASP A 112 3.66 -16.12 -3.71
CA ASP A 112 2.23 -15.89 -3.52
C ASP A 112 1.47 -16.01 -4.85
N ALA A 113 1.99 -15.42 -5.93
CA ALA A 113 1.40 -15.51 -7.26
C ALA A 113 1.37 -16.96 -7.79
N PHE A 114 2.45 -17.71 -7.59
CA PHE A 114 2.53 -19.11 -7.98
C PHE A 114 1.52 -19.96 -7.22
N ASN A 115 1.42 -19.79 -5.90
CA ASN A 115 0.44 -20.49 -5.08
C ASN A 115 -1.01 -20.19 -5.51
N ILE A 116 -1.31 -18.94 -5.82
CA ILE A 116 -2.64 -18.54 -6.33
C ILE A 116 -2.92 -19.22 -7.67
N PHE A 117 -1.94 -19.28 -8.58
CA PHE A 117 -2.11 -19.86 -9.92
C PHE A 117 -2.25 -21.39 -9.88
N TYR A 118 -1.44 -22.07 -9.06
CA TYR A 118 -1.53 -23.53 -8.89
C TYR A 118 -2.83 -23.96 -8.22
N ARG A 119 -3.26 -23.25 -7.17
CA ARG A 119 -4.54 -23.52 -6.48
C ARG A 119 -5.75 -23.34 -7.41
N LYS A 120 -5.60 -22.55 -8.47
CA LYS A 120 -6.65 -22.33 -9.50
C LYS A 120 -6.65 -23.38 -10.60
N GLN A 121 -5.58 -24.18 -10.77
CA GLN A 121 -5.56 -25.30 -11.72
C GLN A 121 -6.19 -26.57 -11.14
N GLU A 122 -6.17 -26.73 -9.81
CA GLU A 122 -6.73 -27.91 -9.13
C GLU A 122 -8.23 -27.81 -8.82
N ALA A 123 -8.83 -26.63 -8.99
CA ALA A 123 -10.24 -26.33 -8.70
C ALA A 123 -11.08 -26.20 -9.98
#